data_AF-A0A833Y595-F1
#
_entry.id   AF-A0A833Y595-F1
#
_cell.length_a   1.000
_cell.length_b   1.000
_cell.length_c   1.000
_cell.angle_alpha   90.00
_cell.angle_beta   90.00
_cell.angle_gamma   90.00
#
_symmetry.space_group_name_H-M   'P 1'
#
loop_
_entity.id
_entity.type
_entity.pdbx_description
1 polymer ?
#
loop_
_entity_poly.entity_id
_entity_poly.type
_entity_poly.pdbx_seq_one_letter_code
_entity_poly.pdbx_strand_id
1 'polypeptide(L)'
;MPLSLLCQGCKSLLKELKTDLDRARKGKPPLKNADGKRRNLAPEAIEKKIAQTNVKIEKMERDMKTKEDLKTVALGTSKINYLDPRITVAWCKRHEVPIEKIFNKSLLAKFAWAMDVDPDFRF
;
A
#
# COMPACT_ATOMS: atom_id res chain seq x y z
N MET A 1 2.85 15.90 -4.02
CA MET A 1 1.87 16.09 -2.92
C MET A 1 2.14 15.05 -1.82
N PRO A 2 2.10 15.43 -0.53
CA PRO A 2 2.29 14.49 0.58
C PRO A 2 1.17 13.43 0.62
N LEU A 3 1.53 12.21 1.03
CA LEU A 3 0.64 11.05 1.09
C LEU A 3 -0.60 11.29 1.98
N SER A 4 -0.45 12.11 3.02
CA SER A 4 -1.52 12.55 3.91
C SER A 4 -2.62 13.33 3.19
N LEU A 5 -2.25 14.31 2.34
CA LEU A 5 -3.21 15.10 1.56
C LEU A 5 -3.95 14.23 0.54
N LEU A 6 -3.24 13.28 -0.09
CA LEU A 6 -3.85 12.32 -1.01
C LEU A 6 -4.86 11.42 -0.27
N CYS A 7 -4.52 10.92 0.92
CA CYS A 7 -5.41 10.09 1.74
C CYS A 7 -6.68 10.86 2.11
N GLN A 8 -6.53 12.13 2.50
CA GLN A 8 -7.66 13.00 2.83
C GLN A 8 -8.56 13.28 1.62
N GLY A 9 -7.98 13.44 0.43
CA GLY A 9 -8.73 13.53 -0.84
C GLY A 9 -9.48 12.23 -1.20
N CYS A 10 -8.91 11.06 -0.92
CA CYS A 10 -9.63 9.80 -1.11
C CYS A 10 -10.78 9.64 -0.11
N LYS A 11 -10.60 10.08 1.15
CA LYS A 11 -11.66 10.06 2.18
C LYS A 11 -12.82 11.01 1.84
N SER A 12 -12.54 12.21 1.32
CA SER A 12 -13.60 13.11 0.86
C SER A 12 -14.38 12.51 -0.32
N LEU A 13 -13.67 11.95 -1.30
CA LEU A 13 -14.29 11.25 -2.43
C LEU A 13 -15.16 10.07 -1.97
N LEU A 14 -14.71 9.29 -0.99
CA LEU A 14 -15.48 8.19 -0.42
C LEU A 14 -16.80 8.69 0.19
N LYS A 15 -16.77 9.82 0.90
CA LYS A 15 -17.96 10.43 1.50
C LYS A 15 -18.95 10.90 0.43
N GLU A 16 -18.46 11.49 -0.66
CA GLU A 16 -19.28 11.86 -1.82
C GLU A 16 -19.96 10.63 -2.43
N LEU A 17 -19.19 9.58 -2.74
CA LEU A 17 -19.71 8.36 -3.36
C LEU A 17 -20.76 7.66 -2.49
N LYS A 18 -20.56 7.61 -1.17
CA LYS A 18 -21.57 7.07 -0.24
C LYS A 18 -22.86 7.90 -0.24
N THR A 19 -22.74 9.22 -0.34
CA THR A 19 -23.89 10.13 -0.41
C THR A 19 -24.65 9.97 -1.73
N ASP A 20 -23.94 9.83 -2.84
CA ASP A 20 -24.53 9.60 -4.16
C ASP A 20 -25.24 8.24 -4.23
N LEU A 21 -24.69 7.20 -3.58
CA LEU A 21 -25.32 5.89 -3.48
C LEU A 21 -26.66 5.94 -2.72
N ASP A 22 -26.70 6.58 -1.55
CA ASP A 22 -27.93 6.72 -0.77
C ASP A 22 -29.02 7.48 -1.54
N ARG A 23 -28.61 8.53 -2.28
CA ARG A 23 -29.52 9.29 -3.16
C ARG A 23 -30.04 8.46 -4.32
N ALA A 24 -29.16 7.70 -4.99
CA ALA A 24 -29.54 6.82 -6.08
C ALA A 24 -30.53 5.74 -5.63
N ARG A 25 -30.34 5.15 -4.44
CA ARG A 25 -31.29 4.22 -3.82
C ARG A 25 -32.65 4.85 -3.50
N LYS A 26 -32.67 6.16 -3.18
CA LYS A 26 -33.88 6.95 -2.92
C LYS A 26 -34.51 7.55 -4.19
N GLY A 27 -34.00 7.21 -5.39
CA GLY A 27 -34.48 7.76 -6.66
C GLY A 27 -34.17 9.26 -6.87
N LYS A 28 -33.29 9.84 -6.06
CA LYS A 28 -32.90 11.26 -6.15
C LYS A 28 -31.66 11.42 -7.04
N PRO A 29 -31.55 12.51 -7.81
CA PRO A 29 -30.38 12.74 -8.64
C PRO A 29 -29.11 12.94 -7.79
N PRO A 30 -27.94 12.52 -8.29
CA PRO A 30 -26.66 12.70 -7.61
C PRO A 30 -26.30 14.19 -7.51
N LEU A 31 -25.48 14.52 -6.51
CA LEU A 31 -25.01 15.89 -6.32
C LEU A 31 -24.05 16.31 -7.43
N LYS A 32 -23.93 17.63 -7.65
CA LYS A 32 -22.81 18.16 -8.42
C LYS A 32 -21.56 17.98 -7.56
N ASN A 33 -20.54 17.35 -8.13
CA ASN A 33 -19.22 17.28 -7.50
C ASN A 33 -18.53 18.65 -7.55
N ALA A 34 -17.36 18.77 -6.94
CA ALA A 34 -16.55 19.99 -6.98
C ALA A 34 -16.32 20.53 -8.41
N ASP A 35 -16.24 19.65 -9.41
CA ASP A 35 -16.11 20.01 -10.83
C ASP A 35 -17.44 20.42 -11.52
N GLY A 36 -18.53 20.57 -10.77
CA GLY A 36 -19.86 20.88 -11.30
C GLY A 36 -20.56 19.74 -12.05
N LYS A 37 -19.88 18.60 -12.25
CA LYS A 37 -20.41 17.41 -12.95
C LYS A 37 -21.22 16.50 -12.03
N ARG A 38 -22.33 15.98 -12.54
CA ARG A 38 -23.13 14.92 -11.90
C ARG A 38 -22.61 13.55 -12.31
N ARG A 39 -22.29 12.69 -11.34
CA ARG A 39 -21.90 11.29 -11.59
C ARG A 39 -23.17 10.46 -11.72
N ASN A 40 -23.78 10.44 -12.91
CA ASN A 40 -24.87 9.50 -13.22
C ASN A 40 -24.28 8.11 -13.46
N LEU A 41 -23.96 7.42 -12.37
CA LEU A 41 -23.50 6.04 -12.37
C LEU A 41 -24.62 5.15 -11.82
N ALA A 42 -24.73 3.93 -12.33
CA ALA A 42 -25.62 2.93 -11.74
C ALA A 42 -25.19 2.66 -10.27
N PRO A 43 -26.14 2.35 -9.36
CA PRO A 43 -25.84 2.07 -7.95
C PRO A 43 -24.73 1.04 -7.76
N GLU A 44 -24.74 -0.03 -8.56
CA GLU A 44 -23.71 -1.08 -8.55
C GLU A 44 -22.31 -0.54 -8.91
N ALA A 45 -22.22 0.35 -9.89
CA ALA A 45 -20.95 0.98 -10.28
C ALA A 45 -20.41 1.91 -9.18
N ILE A 46 -21.30 2.58 -8.43
CA ILE A 46 -20.93 3.40 -7.27
C ILE A 46 -20.40 2.50 -6.14
N GLU A 47 -21.08 1.40 -5.85
CA GLU A 47 -20.65 0.41 -4.85
C GLU A 47 -19.26 -0.17 -5.16
N LYS A 48 -19.03 -0.57 -6.42
CA LYS A 48 -17.72 -1.04 -6.87
C LYS A 48 -16.64 0.01 -6.68
N LYS A 49 -16.95 1.29 -6.96
CA LYS A 49 -16.01 2.40 -6.80
C LYS A 49 -15.73 2.73 -5.33
N ILE A 50 -16.73 2.61 -4.46
CA ILE A 50 -16.58 2.72 -3.00
C ILE A 50 -15.63 1.64 -2.50
N ALA A 51 -15.85 0.37 -2.88
CA ALA A 51 -15.00 -0.75 -2.49
C ALA A 51 -13.55 -0.53 -2.91
N GLN A 52 -13.31 -0.14 -4.17
CA GLN A 52 -11.96 0.19 -4.65
C GLN A 52 -11.31 1.36 -3.90
N THR A 53 -12.10 2.37 -3.54
CA THR A 53 -11.60 3.55 -2.84
C THR A 53 -11.25 3.22 -1.39
N ASN A 54 -12.04 2.38 -0.70
CA ASN A 54 -11.72 1.88 0.64
C ASN A 54 -10.40 1.12 0.66
N VAL A 55 -10.19 0.16 -0.26
CA VAL A 55 -8.94 -0.61 -0.34
C VAL A 55 -7.73 0.30 -0.53
N LYS A 56 -7.87 1.36 -1.35
CA LYS A 56 -6.80 2.35 -1.53
C LYS A 56 -6.52 3.14 -0.26
N ILE A 57 -7.55 3.59 0.45
CA ILE A 57 -7.40 4.32 1.72
C ILE A 57 -6.69 3.46 2.75
N GLU A 58 -7.14 2.22 2.96
CA GLU A 58 -6.53 1.29 3.92
C GLU A 58 -5.05 1.03 3.61
N LYS A 59 -4.70 0.86 2.33
CA LYS A 59 -3.30 0.74 1.91
C LYS A 59 -2.51 1.99 2.27
N MET A 60 -3.01 3.17 1.93
CA MET A 60 -2.31 4.43 2.19
C MET A 60 -2.15 4.70 3.69
N GLU A 61 -3.15 4.39 4.51
CA GLU A 61 -3.06 4.53 5.96
C GLU A 61 -2.01 3.60 6.57
N ARG A 62 -1.95 2.34 6.11
CA ARG A 62 -0.88 1.41 6.50
C ARG A 62 0.50 1.95 6.11
N ASP A 63 0.68 2.39 4.87
CA ASP A 63 1.94 2.92 4.37
C ASP A 63 2.37 4.18 5.16
N MET A 64 1.42 5.05 5.52
CA MET A 64 1.68 6.22 6.36
C MET A 64 2.12 5.84 7.77
N LYS A 65 1.43 4.89 8.39
CA LYS A 65 1.77 4.42 9.73
C LYS A 65 3.18 3.81 9.75
N THR A 66 3.46 2.91 8.80
CA THR A 66 4.80 2.32 8.65
C THR A 66 5.87 3.39 8.46
N LYS A 67 5.61 4.44 7.68
CA LYS A 67 6.58 5.51 7.49
C LYS A 67 6.84 6.31 8.78
N GLU A 68 5.80 6.56 9.58
CA GLU A 68 5.94 7.26 10.86
C GLU A 68 6.71 6.40 11.87
N ASP A 69 6.37 5.11 11.98
CA ASP A 69 7.04 4.16 12.88
C ASP A 69 8.54 4.02 12.54
N LEU A 70 8.91 4.13 11.26
CA LEU A 70 10.28 4.02 10.78
C LEU A 70 11.06 5.34 10.79
N LYS A 71 10.43 6.47 11.11
CA LYS A 71 11.04 7.80 11.00
C LYS A 71 12.25 7.99 11.90
N THR A 72 12.28 7.30 13.04
CA THR A 72 13.36 7.38 14.03
C THR A 72 14.35 6.23 13.94
N VAL A 73 14.17 5.28 13.01
CA VAL A 73 14.94 4.04 12.94
C VAL A 73 15.75 3.96 11.64
N ALA A 74 17.07 3.91 11.76
CA ALA A 74 17.98 3.78 10.62
C ALA A 74 18.13 2.33 10.13
N LEU A 75 17.10 1.82 9.43
CA LEU A 75 17.09 0.44 8.92
C LEU A 75 18.13 0.14 7.84
N GLY A 76 18.64 1.15 7.14
CA GLY A 76 19.61 0.96 6.06
C GLY A 76 20.92 0.38 6.56
N THR A 77 21.50 0.97 7.60
CA THR A 77 22.82 0.56 8.12
C THR A 77 22.76 -0.83 8.75
N SER A 78 21.74 -1.10 9.59
CA SER A 78 21.55 -2.42 10.22
C SER A 78 21.42 -3.52 9.18
N LYS A 79 20.56 -3.32 8.18
CA LYS A 79 20.32 -4.27 7.09
C LYS A 79 21.54 -4.57 6.23
N ILE A 80 22.42 -3.60 6.03
CA ILE A 80 23.55 -3.74 5.11
C ILE A 80 24.82 -4.26 5.80
N ASN A 81 25.01 -3.89 7.07
CA ASN A 81 26.30 -4.08 7.74
C ASN A 81 26.25 -5.00 8.95
N TYR A 82 25.07 -5.21 9.55
CA TYR A 82 24.94 -5.89 10.84
C TYR A 82 24.02 -7.12 10.81
N LEU A 83 23.24 -7.30 9.74
CA LEU A 83 22.45 -8.51 9.52
C LEU A 83 23.18 -9.41 8.53
N ASP A 84 23.28 -10.71 8.86
CA ASP A 84 23.75 -11.71 7.91
C ASP A 84 22.71 -11.85 6.78
N PRO A 85 23.05 -11.53 5.51
CA PRO A 85 22.11 -11.58 4.41
C PRO A 85 21.52 -12.99 4.20
N ARG A 86 22.24 -14.05 4.60
CA ARG A 86 21.78 -15.44 4.50
C ARG A 86 20.52 -15.69 5.34
N ILE A 87 20.40 -15.04 6.50
CA ILE A 87 19.19 -15.12 7.34
C ILE A 87 17.98 -14.62 6.53
N THR A 88 18.16 -13.49 5.85
CA THR A 88 17.09 -12.87 5.04
C THR A 88 16.78 -13.70 3.80
N VAL A 89 17.80 -14.22 3.11
CA VAL A 89 17.60 -15.07 1.92
C VAL A 89 16.89 -16.36 2.29
N ALA A 90 17.31 -17.05 3.35
CA ALA A 90 16.66 -18.27 3.83
C ALA A 90 15.20 -18.03 4.25
N TRP A 91 14.91 -16.90 4.90
CA TRP A 91 13.53 -16.52 5.20
C TRP A 91 12.70 -16.27 3.92
N CYS A 92 13.27 -15.58 2.92
CA CYS A 92 12.60 -15.33 1.65
C CYS A 92 12.28 -16.63 0.90
N LYS A 93 13.21 -17.58 0.88
CA LYS A 93 12.99 -18.90 0.27
C LYS A 93 11.89 -19.69 1.01
N ARG A 94 11.92 -19.72 2.34
CA ARG A 94 10.91 -20.44 3.16
C ARG A 94 9.48 -19.93 2.99
N HIS A 95 9.32 -18.62 2.77
CA HIS A 95 8.00 -17.99 2.69
C HIS A 95 7.62 -17.56 1.27
N GLU A 96 8.36 -18.01 0.25
CA GLU A 96 8.13 -17.68 -1.16
C GLU A 96 8.05 -16.17 -1.42
N VAL A 97 8.85 -15.39 -0.68
CA VAL A 97 8.91 -13.93 -0.81
C VAL A 97 9.97 -13.56 -1.85
N PRO A 98 9.62 -12.79 -2.90
CA PRO A 98 10.60 -12.32 -3.88
C PRO A 98 11.70 -11.49 -3.23
N ILE A 99 12.96 -11.88 -3.41
CA ILE A 99 14.11 -11.25 -2.75
C ILE A 99 14.30 -9.79 -3.19
N GLU A 100 13.83 -9.43 -4.38
CA GLU A 100 13.86 -8.07 -4.95
C GLU A 100 12.96 -7.09 -4.19
N LYS A 101 11.97 -7.60 -3.43
CA LYS A 101 11.17 -6.76 -2.51
C LYS A 101 11.96 -6.38 -1.26
N ILE A 102 12.99 -7.15 -0.92
CA ILE A 102 13.81 -6.93 0.27
C ILE A 102 15.12 -6.24 -0.11
N PHE A 103 15.89 -6.78 -1.05
CA PHE A 103 17.16 -6.21 -1.50
C PHE A 103 16.99 -5.54 -2.86
N ASN A 104 17.45 -4.29 -2.97
CA ASN A 104 17.52 -3.61 -4.26
C ASN A 104 18.66 -4.21 -5.12
N LYS A 105 18.73 -3.84 -6.41
CA LYS A 105 19.74 -4.38 -7.34
C LYS A 105 21.18 -4.28 -6.83
N SER A 106 21.54 -3.19 -6.17
CA SER A 106 22.89 -2.98 -5.62
C SER A 106 23.19 -3.96 -4.47
N LEU A 107 22.22 -4.16 -3.56
CA LEU A 107 22.36 -5.10 -2.46
C LEU A 107 22.37 -6.56 -2.92
N LEU A 108 21.60 -6.90 -3.96
CA LEU A 108 21.64 -8.24 -4.56
C LEU A 108 23.04 -8.55 -5.12
N ALA A 109 23.68 -7.60 -5.81
CA ALA A 109 25.05 -7.76 -6.30
C ALA A 109 26.06 -7.90 -5.15
N LYS A 110 25.93 -7.08 -4.09
CA LYS A 110 26.78 -7.16 -2.91
C LYS A 110 26.67 -8.50 -2.16
N PHE A 111 25.46 -9.05 -2.08
CA PHE A 111 25.16 -10.27 -1.33
C PHE A 111 24.99 -11.51 -2.22
N ALA A 112 25.56 -11.50 -3.44
CA ALA A 112 25.44 -12.61 -4.38
C ALA A 112 25.92 -13.94 -3.76
N TRP A 113 26.96 -13.90 -2.94
CA TRP A 113 27.49 -15.07 -2.22
C TRP A 113 26.50 -15.70 -1.22
N ALA A 114 25.49 -14.96 -0.77
CA ALA A 114 24.48 -15.44 0.19
C ALA A 114 23.22 -16.02 -0.49
N MET A 115 23.10 -15.91 -1.83
CA MET A 115 21.87 -16.28 -2.55
C MET A 115 21.64 -17.79 -2.62
N ASP A 116 22.71 -18.58 -2.55
CA ASP A 116 22.65 -20.04 -2.65
C ASP A 116 22.37 -20.72 -1.29
N VAL A 117 22.13 -19.95 -0.23
CA VAL A 117 21.92 -20.53 1.09
C VAL A 117 20.65 -21.39 1.16
N ASP A 118 20.73 -22.50 1.89
CA ASP A 118 19.59 -23.38 2.14
C ASP A 118 18.45 -22.65 2.88
N PRO A 119 17.17 -22.90 2.53
CA PRO A 119 16.02 -22.36 3.25
C PRO A 119 16.05 -22.61 4.78
N ASP A 120 16.61 -23.73 5.24
CA ASP A 120 16.65 -24.11 6.65
C ASP A 120 17.84 -23.52 7.42
N PHE A 121 18.63 -22.64 6.78
CA PHE A 121 19.75 -21.97 7.42
C PHE A 121 19.35 -21.23 8.71
N ARG A 122 20.18 -21.45 9.74
CA ARG A 122 20.14 -20.80 11.06
C ARG A 122 21.54 -20.27 11.37
N PHE A 123 21.59 -19.04 11.85
CA PHE A 123 22.81 -18.36 12.29
C PHE A 123 23.12 -18.71 13.75
#